data_AF-A0A7Y0L115-F1
#
_entry.id   AF-A0A7Y0L115-F1
#
_cell.length_a   1.000
_cell.length_b   1.000
_cell.length_c   1.000
_cell.angle_alpha   90.00
_cell.angle_beta   90.00
_cell.angle_gamma   90.00
#
_symmetry.space_group_name_H-M   'P 1'
#
loop_
_entity.id
_entity.type
_entity.pdbx_description
1 polymer ?
#
loop_
_entity_poly.entity_id
_entity_poly.type
_entity_poly.pdbx_seq_one_letter_code
_entity_poly.pdbx_strand_id
1 'polypeptide(L)'
;MIRTPTIYWPILDHAGLRTLNWLLDHHPKDAVLSWYGQQGYAVRTLGDVWQLPEAVVEERVSRLREHWRRWLFGESAAALFVGPAGLLVGGPVLSVILLAWAVEMGWAYGLDMASPDRIDNLRRTIHQSLLRALGFPVGTHGTRSRWGRMIGTVLFWGFGPELKAADQVMAEIRAAFRAEWQDRHSPTNYGSSPRILCNSEHS
;
A
#
# COMPACT_ATOMS: atom_id res chain seq x y z
N MET A 1 -5.40 5.04 27.14
CA MET A 1 -5.58 4.75 25.69
C MET A 1 -6.14 5.97 24.99
N ILE A 2 -5.26 6.78 24.41
CA ILE A 2 -5.66 7.94 23.62
C ILE A 2 -6.11 7.39 22.27
N ARG A 3 -7.43 7.38 22.02
CA ARG A 3 -7.97 7.19 20.67
C ARG A 3 -7.56 8.44 19.88
N THR A 4 -6.42 8.39 19.21
CA THR A 4 -6.13 9.35 18.15
C THR A 4 -7.31 9.25 17.18
N PRO A 5 -8.03 10.34 16.90
CA PRO A 5 -8.95 10.34 15.78
C PRO A 5 -8.08 10.18 14.55
N THR A 6 -7.93 8.94 14.08
CA THR A 6 -7.45 8.67 12.73
C THR A 6 -8.34 9.53 11.85
N ILE A 7 -7.76 10.47 11.10
CA ILE A 7 -8.49 11.26 10.12
C ILE A 7 -9.00 10.24 9.10
N TYR A 8 -10.17 9.73 9.40
CA TYR A 8 -10.91 8.77 8.63
C TYR A 8 -11.51 9.56 7.48
N TRP A 9 -11.34 9.10 6.26
CA TRP A 9 -12.07 9.63 5.11
C TRP A 9 -13.32 8.75 4.88
N PRO A 10 -14.42 8.98 5.63
CA PRO A 10 -15.64 8.15 5.55
C PRO A 10 -16.29 8.19 4.16
N ILE A 11 -16.02 9.23 3.38
CA ILE A 11 -16.62 9.46 2.06
C ILE A 11 -16.25 8.35 1.05
N LEU A 12 -15.25 7.50 1.35
CA LEU A 12 -14.82 6.43 0.46
C LEU A 12 -15.09 5.02 0.96
N ASP A 13 -15.86 4.84 2.03
CA ASP A 13 -16.10 3.49 2.52
C ASP A 13 -16.87 2.65 1.51
N HIS A 14 -17.86 3.20 0.81
CA HIS A 14 -18.58 2.44 -0.21
C HIS A 14 -17.98 2.56 -1.61
N ALA A 15 -17.59 3.76 -2.02
CA ALA A 15 -16.96 3.96 -3.33
C ALA A 15 -15.57 3.34 -3.38
N GLY A 16 -14.75 3.55 -2.36
CA GLY A 16 -13.41 2.96 -2.24
C GLY A 16 -13.43 1.45 -2.04
N LEU A 17 -14.38 0.87 -1.29
CA LEU A 17 -14.54 -0.59 -1.25
C LEU A 17 -15.02 -1.15 -2.60
N ARG A 18 -15.90 -0.44 -3.31
CA ARG A 18 -16.32 -0.86 -4.67
C ARG A 18 -15.16 -0.79 -5.66
N THR A 19 -14.39 0.29 -5.65
CA THR A 19 -13.20 0.44 -6.50
C THR A 19 -12.14 -0.59 -6.13
N LEU A 20 -11.94 -0.87 -4.83
CA LEU A 20 -11.06 -1.94 -4.39
C LEU A 20 -11.54 -3.29 -4.88
N ASN A 21 -12.81 -3.65 -4.68
CA ASN A 21 -13.36 -4.92 -5.17
C ASN A 21 -13.25 -5.03 -6.69
N TRP A 22 -13.59 -3.96 -7.40
CA TRP A 22 -13.44 -3.90 -8.86
C TRP A 22 -11.97 -4.11 -9.28
N LEU A 23 -11.01 -3.46 -8.61
CA LEU A 23 -9.59 -3.67 -8.87
C LEU A 23 -9.15 -5.11 -8.54
N LEU A 24 -9.59 -5.68 -7.43
CA LEU A 24 -9.26 -7.05 -7.04
C LEU A 24 -9.89 -8.09 -7.99
N ASP A 25 -11.06 -7.80 -8.56
CA ASP A 25 -11.69 -8.64 -9.59
C ASP A 25 -10.88 -8.60 -10.90
N HIS A 26 -10.29 -7.45 -11.24
CA HIS A 26 -9.43 -7.29 -12.43
C HIS A 26 -8.00 -7.82 -12.21
N HIS A 27 -7.60 -7.96 -10.96
CA HIS A 27 -6.27 -8.41 -10.57
C HIS A 27 -6.38 -9.61 -9.63
N PRO A 28 -6.93 -10.75 -10.09
CA PRO A 28 -7.18 -11.87 -9.20
C PRO A 28 -5.88 -12.51 -8.72
N LYS A 29 -5.91 -13.07 -7.52
CA LYS A 29 -4.82 -13.88 -6.94
C LYS A 29 -4.26 -14.89 -7.96
N ASP A 30 -5.13 -15.53 -8.73
CA ASP A 30 -4.74 -16.53 -9.72
C ASP A 30 -3.94 -15.94 -10.88
N ALA A 31 -4.19 -14.68 -11.27
CA ALA A 31 -3.36 -13.96 -12.23
C ALA A 31 -1.96 -13.68 -11.68
N VAL A 32 -1.85 -13.41 -10.36
CA VAL A 32 -0.54 -13.25 -9.72
C VAL A 32 0.22 -14.57 -9.66
N LEU A 33 -0.46 -15.66 -9.27
CA LEU A 33 0.17 -16.98 -9.14
C LEU A 33 0.53 -17.61 -10.50
N SER A 34 -0.32 -17.44 -11.51
CA SER A 34 -0.08 -17.97 -12.86
C SER A 34 1.17 -17.40 -13.51
N TRP A 35 1.63 -16.20 -13.12
CA TRP A 35 2.91 -15.66 -13.59
C TRP A 35 4.08 -16.57 -13.22
N TYR A 36 4.11 -17.11 -11.99
CA TYR A 36 5.15 -18.07 -11.60
C TYR A 36 5.07 -19.36 -12.41
N GLY A 37 3.85 -19.82 -12.70
CA GLY A 37 3.60 -20.94 -13.63
C GLY A 37 4.17 -20.70 -15.02
N GLN A 38 3.98 -19.50 -15.57
CA GLN A 38 4.56 -19.11 -16.87
C GLN A 38 6.09 -19.06 -16.85
N GLN A 39 6.70 -18.85 -15.68
CA GLN A 39 8.16 -18.93 -15.50
C GLN A 39 8.66 -20.36 -15.20
N GLY A 40 7.79 -21.36 -15.23
CA GLY A 40 8.15 -22.77 -15.03
C GLY A 40 8.05 -23.29 -13.59
N TYR A 41 7.50 -22.51 -12.67
CA TYR A 41 7.35 -22.92 -11.27
C TYR A 41 5.95 -23.48 -11.00
N ALA A 42 5.87 -24.62 -10.31
CA ALA A 42 4.59 -25.25 -9.96
C ALA A 42 3.95 -24.57 -8.73
N VAL A 43 3.29 -23.43 -8.94
CA VAL A 43 2.61 -22.65 -7.90
C VAL A 43 1.10 -22.80 -8.05
N ARG A 44 0.44 -23.42 -7.07
CA ARG A 44 -1.03 -23.62 -7.03
C ARG A 44 -1.68 -22.92 -5.85
N THR A 45 -0.92 -22.73 -4.78
CA THR A 45 -1.35 -22.10 -3.54
C THR A 45 -0.39 -20.99 -3.15
N LEU A 46 -0.84 -20.11 -2.26
CA LEU A 46 0.02 -19.06 -1.69
C LEU A 46 1.21 -19.66 -0.91
N GLY A 47 1.05 -20.84 -0.31
CA GLY A 47 2.12 -21.51 0.43
C GLY A 47 3.26 -22.00 -0.47
N ASP A 48 2.98 -22.32 -1.73
CA ASP A 48 4.01 -22.75 -2.70
C ASP A 48 4.98 -21.62 -3.02
N VAL A 49 4.54 -20.36 -2.88
CA VAL A 49 5.38 -19.17 -3.09
C VAL A 49 6.55 -19.12 -2.09
N TRP A 50 6.41 -19.72 -0.90
CA TRP A 50 7.49 -19.82 0.09
C TRP A 50 8.52 -20.91 -0.23
N GLN A 51 8.37 -21.63 -1.32
CA GLN A 51 9.39 -22.57 -1.80
C GLN A 51 10.16 -21.99 -2.98
N LEU A 52 9.77 -20.80 -3.44
CA LEU A 52 10.39 -20.17 -4.59
C LEU A 52 11.71 -19.49 -4.21
N PRO A 53 12.69 -19.45 -5.14
CA PRO A 53 13.88 -18.65 -4.96
C PRO A 53 13.53 -17.17 -4.76
N GLU A 54 14.21 -16.51 -3.83
CA GLU A 54 14.03 -15.06 -3.54
C GLU A 54 14.13 -14.22 -4.82
N ALA A 55 15.07 -14.54 -5.71
CA ALA A 55 15.25 -13.85 -6.98
C ALA A 55 13.98 -13.82 -7.85
N VAL A 56 13.21 -14.91 -7.87
CA VAL A 56 11.99 -15.04 -8.68
C VAL A 56 10.85 -14.22 -8.08
N VAL A 57 10.71 -14.27 -6.75
CA VAL A 57 9.72 -13.49 -6.01
C VAL A 57 10.02 -12.00 -6.16
N GLU A 58 11.28 -11.61 -6.01
CA GLU A 58 11.72 -10.22 -6.14
C GLU A 58 11.62 -9.69 -7.57
N GLU A 59 11.83 -10.53 -8.58
CA GLU A 59 11.56 -10.18 -9.98
C GLU A 59 10.07 -9.88 -10.18
N ARG A 60 9.18 -10.76 -9.72
CA ARG A 60 7.72 -10.55 -9.81
C ARG A 60 7.31 -9.23 -9.16
N VAL A 61 7.74 -9.03 -7.93
CA VAL A 61 7.47 -7.84 -7.14
C VAL A 61 7.97 -6.57 -7.84
N SER A 62 9.15 -6.62 -8.46
CA SER A 62 9.72 -5.49 -9.19
C SER A 62 8.92 -5.16 -10.44
N ARG A 63 8.46 -6.17 -11.19
CA ARG A 63 7.56 -5.99 -12.34
C ARG A 63 6.20 -5.43 -11.94
N LEU A 64 5.64 -5.90 -10.83
CA LEU A 64 4.39 -5.35 -10.28
C LEU A 64 4.54 -3.88 -9.93
N ARG A 65 5.61 -3.51 -9.23
CA ARG A 65 5.90 -2.09 -8.94
C ARG A 65 5.97 -1.24 -10.20
N GLU A 66 6.66 -1.70 -11.24
CA GLU A 66 6.78 -0.96 -12.49
C GLU A 66 5.45 -0.81 -13.23
N HIS A 67 4.62 -1.86 -13.25
CA HIS A 67 3.28 -1.82 -13.83
C HIS A 67 2.40 -0.78 -13.13
N TRP A 68 2.31 -0.86 -11.80
CA TRP A 68 1.51 0.06 -11.01
C TRP A 68 2.04 1.50 -11.05
N ARG A 69 3.36 1.69 -11.15
CA ARG A 69 3.95 3.02 -11.32
C ARG A 69 3.53 3.64 -12.65
N ARG A 70 3.53 2.89 -13.75
CA ARG A 70 3.03 3.37 -15.05
C ARG A 70 1.56 3.74 -14.99
N TRP A 71 0.76 2.92 -14.32
CA TRP A 71 -0.66 3.18 -14.15
C TRP A 71 -0.92 4.42 -13.28
N LEU A 72 -0.18 4.58 -12.17
CA LEU A 72 -0.19 5.80 -11.35
C LEU A 72 0.20 7.03 -12.17
N PHE A 73 1.26 6.96 -12.98
CA PHE A 73 1.61 8.06 -13.89
C PHE A 73 0.49 8.38 -14.88
N GLY A 74 -0.19 7.36 -15.41
CA GLY A 74 -1.32 7.53 -16.34
C GLY A 74 -2.52 8.20 -15.70
N GLU A 75 -3.00 7.69 -14.57
CA GLU A 75 -4.11 8.29 -13.81
C GLU A 75 -3.80 9.73 -13.39
N SER A 76 -2.58 9.93 -12.93
CA SER A 76 -2.17 11.24 -12.46
C SER A 76 -2.07 12.22 -13.65
N ALA A 77 -1.58 11.78 -14.83
CA ALA A 77 -1.65 12.57 -16.05
C ALA A 77 -3.09 12.87 -16.51
N ALA A 78 -4.04 11.94 -16.31
CA ALA A 78 -5.46 12.16 -16.60
C ALA A 78 -6.10 13.18 -15.65
N ALA A 79 -5.73 13.16 -14.37
CA ALA A 79 -6.24 14.10 -13.36
C ALA A 79 -5.84 15.56 -13.65
N LEU A 80 -4.76 15.81 -14.39
CA LEU A 80 -4.37 17.16 -14.86
C LEU A 80 -5.48 17.82 -15.67
N PHE A 81 -6.25 17.05 -16.44
CA PHE A 81 -7.34 17.56 -17.27
C PHE A 81 -8.59 17.93 -16.46
N VAL A 82 -8.67 17.51 -15.19
CA VAL A 82 -9.81 17.75 -14.27
C VAL A 82 -9.61 19.05 -13.46
N GLY A 83 -8.41 19.65 -13.52
CA GLY A 83 -8.10 20.91 -12.86
C GLY A 83 -7.96 20.80 -11.33
N PRO A 84 -8.07 21.93 -10.58
CA PRO A 84 -7.79 21.98 -9.14
C PRO A 84 -8.69 21.08 -8.27
N ALA A 85 -9.86 20.70 -8.78
CA ALA A 85 -10.77 19.77 -8.11
C ALA A 85 -10.18 18.35 -8.01
N GLY A 86 -9.23 17.98 -8.89
CA GLY A 86 -8.54 16.69 -8.89
C GLY A 86 -7.77 16.40 -7.60
N LEU A 87 -7.28 17.42 -6.89
CA LEU A 87 -6.50 17.26 -5.64
C LEU A 87 -7.33 16.70 -4.48
N LEU A 88 -8.62 17.04 -4.41
CA LEU A 88 -9.51 16.52 -3.36
C LEU A 88 -9.97 15.09 -3.63
N VAL A 89 -9.96 14.67 -4.89
CA VAL A 89 -10.31 13.31 -5.33
C VAL A 89 -9.07 12.40 -5.39
N GLY A 90 -7.89 12.96 -5.66
CA GLY A 90 -6.65 12.24 -5.89
C GLY A 90 -6.13 11.45 -4.69
N GLY A 91 -6.09 12.04 -3.49
CA GLY A 91 -5.60 11.35 -2.28
C GLY A 91 -6.39 10.08 -1.92
N PRO A 92 -7.72 10.13 -1.91
CA PRO A 92 -8.59 8.96 -1.86
C PRO A 92 -8.30 7.87 -2.90
N VAL A 93 -8.26 8.26 -4.16
CA VAL A 93 -8.05 7.34 -5.28
C VAL A 93 -6.67 6.70 -5.15
N LEU A 94 -5.64 7.50 -4.89
CA LEU A 94 -4.27 7.05 -4.62
C LEU A 94 -4.20 6.04 -3.48
N SER A 95 -4.97 6.23 -2.41
CA SER A 95 -5.02 5.29 -1.29
C SER A 95 -5.61 3.93 -1.71
N VAL A 96 -6.66 3.92 -2.54
CA VAL A 96 -7.26 2.68 -3.06
C VAL A 96 -6.29 1.96 -4.00
N ILE A 97 -5.59 2.71 -4.83
CA ILE A 97 -4.59 2.20 -5.77
C ILE A 97 -3.42 1.55 -5.03
N LEU A 98 -2.88 2.24 -4.02
CA LEU A 98 -1.82 1.70 -3.17
C LEU A 98 -2.29 0.46 -2.42
N LEU A 99 -3.55 0.40 -2.01
CA LEU A 99 -4.12 -0.76 -1.33
C LEU A 99 -4.23 -1.96 -2.29
N ALA A 100 -4.73 -1.77 -3.51
CA ALA A 100 -4.80 -2.82 -4.53
C ALA A 100 -3.39 -3.35 -4.88
N TRP A 101 -2.44 -2.44 -5.14
CA TRP A 101 -1.04 -2.81 -5.35
C TRP A 101 -0.47 -3.61 -4.18
N ALA A 102 -0.73 -3.18 -2.94
CA ALA A 102 -0.21 -3.85 -1.76
C ALA A 102 -0.85 -5.24 -1.54
N VAL A 103 -2.11 -5.43 -1.93
CA VAL A 103 -2.75 -6.75 -1.92
C VAL A 103 -2.09 -7.70 -2.92
N GLU A 104 -1.85 -7.26 -4.16
CA GLU A 104 -1.12 -8.07 -5.16
C GLU A 104 0.29 -8.43 -4.71
N MET A 105 1.00 -7.46 -4.14
CA MET A 105 2.31 -7.67 -3.56
C MET A 105 2.28 -8.71 -2.44
N GLY A 106 1.23 -8.65 -1.61
CA GLY A 106 0.94 -9.67 -0.60
C GLY A 106 0.88 -11.07 -1.21
N TRP A 107 0.06 -11.25 -2.24
CA TRP A 107 -0.04 -12.54 -2.92
C TRP A 107 1.27 -12.96 -3.59
N ALA A 108 2.04 -12.02 -4.14
CA ALA A 108 3.35 -12.29 -4.71
C ALA A 108 4.37 -12.76 -3.65
N TYR A 109 4.21 -12.39 -2.38
CA TYR A 109 4.97 -12.93 -1.26
C TYR A 109 4.29 -14.15 -0.60
N GLY A 110 3.20 -14.69 -1.17
CA GLY A 110 2.48 -15.82 -0.61
C GLY A 110 1.70 -15.49 0.67
N LEU A 111 1.41 -14.21 0.92
CA LEU A 111 0.63 -13.76 2.07
C LEU A 111 -0.86 -13.85 1.77
N ASP A 112 -1.65 -14.30 2.75
CA ASP A 112 -3.10 -14.35 2.63
C ASP A 112 -3.74 -12.98 2.88
N MET A 113 -4.01 -12.29 1.78
CA MET A 113 -4.72 -11.00 1.78
C MET A 113 -6.24 -11.14 1.75
N ALA A 114 -6.81 -12.35 1.86
CA ALA A 114 -8.25 -12.52 2.03
C ALA A 114 -8.70 -12.22 3.48
N SER A 115 -7.76 -12.17 4.43
CA SER A 115 -8.05 -11.87 5.82
C SER A 115 -8.45 -10.39 6.01
N PRO A 116 -9.66 -10.10 6.54
CA PRO A 116 -10.14 -8.72 6.69
C PRO A 116 -9.24 -7.91 7.63
N ASP A 117 -8.72 -8.54 8.69
CA ASP A 117 -7.81 -7.90 9.64
C ASP A 117 -6.52 -7.39 8.98
N ARG A 118 -5.98 -8.14 8.00
CA ARG A 118 -4.77 -7.76 7.28
C ARG A 118 -5.05 -6.61 6.32
N ILE A 119 -6.18 -6.65 5.60
CA ILE A 119 -6.62 -5.55 4.74
C ILE A 119 -6.81 -4.27 5.58
N ASP A 120 -7.43 -4.37 6.75
CA ASP A 120 -7.65 -3.23 7.62
C ASP A 120 -6.35 -2.67 8.19
N ASN A 121 -5.41 -3.54 8.59
CA ASN A 121 -4.08 -3.11 9.02
C ASN A 121 -3.30 -2.42 7.88
N LEU A 122 -3.36 -2.99 6.68
CA LEU A 122 -2.71 -2.45 5.49
C LEU A 122 -3.30 -1.09 5.10
N ARG A 123 -4.63 -0.95 5.16
CA ARG A 123 -5.33 0.32 4.94
C ARG A 123 -4.86 1.39 5.91
N ARG A 124 -4.75 1.06 7.22
CA ARG A 124 -4.27 2.00 8.25
C ARG A 124 -2.82 2.40 7.99
N THR A 125 -1.97 1.43 7.66
CA THR A 125 -0.55 1.66 7.38
C THR A 125 -0.37 2.57 6.15
N ILE A 126 -1.03 2.26 5.03
CA ILE A 126 -1.01 3.09 3.81
C ILE A 126 -1.45 4.50 4.13
N HIS A 127 -2.57 4.64 4.86
CA HIS A 127 -3.10 5.96 5.16
C HIS A 127 -2.15 6.78 6.03
N GLN A 128 -1.59 6.19 7.08
CA GLN A 128 -0.63 6.86 7.96
C GLN A 128 0.67 7.23 7.22
N SER A 129 1.21 6.31 6.41
CA SER A 129 2.42 6.57 5.64
C SER A 129 2.20 7.62 4.55
N LEU A 130 1.03 7.63 3.89
CA LEU A 130 0.68 8.64 2.90
C LEU A 130 0.49 10.01 3.54
N LEU A 131 -0.19 10.09 4.68
CA LEU A 131 -0.31 11.33 5.46
C LEU A 131 1.07 11.84 5.88
N ARG A 132 1.94 10.97 6.39
CA ARG A 132 3.30 11.31 6.80
C ARG A 132 4.13 11.81 5.61
N ALA A 133 4.09 11.12 4.48
CA ALA A 133 4.87 11.44 3.29
C ALA A 133 4.41 12.74 2.61
N LEU A 134 3.11 13.05 2.68
CA LEU A 134 2.56 14.34 2.25
C LEU A 134 2.78 15.46 3.27
N GLY A 135 3.45 15.19 4.40
CA GLY A 135 3.79 16.18 5.41
C GLY A 135 2.63 16.59 6.32
N PHE A 136 1.55 15.79 6.39
CA PHE A 136 0.47 16.03 7.34
C PHE A 136 0.95 15.70 8.77
N PRO A 137 0.77 16.62 9.73
CA PRO A 137 1.14 16.37 11.12
C PRO A 137 0.20 15.31 11.73
N VAL A 138 0.71 14.10 11.89
CA VAL A 138 0.02 13.02 12.61
C VAL A 138 0.12 13.32 14.11
N GLY A 139 -0.76 14.19 14.59
CA GLY A 139 -0.85 14.60 16.00
C GLY A 139 -0.47 16.06 16.22
N THR A 140 -1.46 16.95 16.31
CA THR A 140 -1.59 18.07 17.26
C THR A 140 -2.71 19.02 16.82
N HIS A 141 -3.53 19.44 17.79
CA HIS A 141 -4.54 20.50 17.68
C HIS A 141 -3.92 21.79 17.11
N GLY A 142 -4.32 22.20 15.90
CA GLY A 142 -3.71 23.36 15.22
C GLY A 142 -4.42 23.81 13.95
N THR A 143 -5.75 23.97 14.06
CA THR A 143 -6.69 24.91 13.41
C THR A 143 -6.31 25.53 12.05
N ARG A 144 -7.00 25.07 10.97
CA ARG A 144 -7.37 25.71 9.68
C ARG A 144 -6.34 26.54 8.86
N SER A 145 -5.48 27.35 9.45
CA SER A 145 -4.54 28.23 8.73
C SER A 145 -3.36 27.48 8.11
N ARG A 146 -2.95 26.35 8.70
CA ARG A 146 -1.95 25.44 8.12
C ARG A 146 -2.48 24.70 6.90
N TRP A 147 -3.77 24.31 6.89
CA TRP A 147 -4.42 23.69 5.72
C TRP A 147 -4.43 24.62 4.51
N GLY A 148 -4.75 25.90 4.70
CA GLY A 148 -4.74 26.89 3.61
C GLY A 148 -3.35 27.13 3.03
N ARG A 149 -2.31 27.21 3.87
CA ARG A 149 -0.92 27.30 3.39
C ARG A 149 -0.44 26.01 2.74
N MET A 150 -0.83 24.83 3.23
CA MET A 150 -0.45 23.54 2.63
C MET A 150 -1.11 23.32 1.29
N ILE A 151 -2.42 23.55 1.15
CA ILE A 151 -3.12 23.50 -0.14
C ILE A 151 -2.47 24.50 -1.11
N GLY A 152 -2.15 25.70 -0.62
CA GLY A 152 -1.39 26.70 -1.39
C GLY A 152 -0.01 26.20 -1.82
N THR A 153 0.71 25.47 -0.95
CA THR A 153 2.06 24.94 -1.25
C THR A 153 2.01 23.74 -2.19
N VAL A 154 1.02 22.86 -2.05
CA VAL A 154 0.77 21.72 -2.94
C VAL A 154 0.32 22.20 -4.32
N LEU A 155 -0.51 23.24 -4.40
CA LEU A 155 -0.85 23.94 -5.64
C LEU A 155 0.38 24.61 -6.28
N PHE A 156 1.30 25.14 -5.47
CA PHE A 156 2.49 25.85 -5.96
C PHE A 156 3.64 24.92 -6.37
N TRP A 157 3.68 23.68 -5.85
CA TRP A 157 4.75 22.70 -6.12
C TRP A 157 4.50 21.80 -7.33
N GLY A 158 3.29 21.81 -7.89
CA GLY A 158 2.98 20.99 -9.05
C GLY A 158 3.14 19.48 -8.81
N PHE A 159 3.01 18.74 -9.90
CA PHE A 159 2.98 17.28 -9.95
C PHE A 159 4.32 16.65 -9.53
N GLY A 160 4.38 16.05 -8.34
CA GLY A 160 5.64 15.47 -7.84
C GLY A 160 5.59 14.96 -6.41
N PRO A 161 5.01 15.71 -5.44
CA PRO A 161 4.92 15.27 -4.06
C PRO A 161 4.08 13.99 -3.88
N GLU A 162 2.98 13.85 -4.63
CA GLU A 162 2.10 12.68 -4.56
C GLU A 162 2.79 11.40 -5.06
N LEU A 163 3.48 11.48 -6.21
CA LEU A 163 4.23 10.34 -6.74
C LEU A 163 5.42 9.97 -5.84
N LYS A 164 6.09 10.98 -5.27
CA LYS A 164 7.17 10.74 -4.29
C LYS A 164 6.63 10.09 -3.00
N ALA A 165 5.47 10.54 -2.53
CA ALA A 165 4.80 9.95 -1.39
C ALA A 165 4.36 8.51 -1.67
N ALA A 166 3.78 8.26 -2.85
CA ALA A 166 3.43 6.92 -3.30
C ALA A 166 4.66 6.01 -3.39
N ASP A 167 5.76 6.47 -4.00
CA ASP A 167 7.02 5.73 -4.09
C ASP A 167 7.58 5.40 -2.69
N GLN A 168 7.47 6.32 -1.73
CA GLN A 168 7.88 6.08 -0.34
C GLN A 168 6.99 5.03 0.34
N VAL A 169 5.66 5.14 0.23
CA VAL A 169 4.71 4.18 0.80
C VAL A 169 4.93 2.78 0.20
N MET A 170 5.14 2.69 -1.12
CA MET A 170 5.44 1.44 -1.80
C MET A 170 6.75 0.82 -1.31
N ALA A 171 7.78 1.63 -1.05
CA ALA A 171 9.04 1.14 -0.51
C ALA A 171 8.87 0.60 0.92
N GLU A 172 8.13 1.31 1.78
CA GLU A 172 7.85 0.89 3.17
C GLU A 172 7.09 -0.44 3.21
N ILE A 173 6.02 -0.57 2.40
CA ILE A 173 5.20 -1.80 2.36
C ILE A 173 5.98 -2.98 1.78
N ARG A 174 6.77 -2.76 0.72
CA ARG A 174 7.63 -3.80 0.16
C ARG A 174 8.65 -4.29 1.20
N ALA A 175 9.26 -3.37 1.95
CA ALA A 175 10.21 -3.74 3.00
C ALA A 175 9.54 -4.59 4.10
N ALA A 176 8.32 -4.22 4.51
CA ALA A 176 7.55 -4.99 5.49
C ALA A 176 7.22 -6.41 5.00
N PHE A 177 6.75 -6.56 3.75
CA PHE A 177 6.44 -7.89 3.22
C PHE A 177 7.69 -8.74 2.97
N ARG A 178 8.78 -8.13 2.50
CA ARG A 178 10.06 -8.83 2.35
C ARG A 178 10.56 -9.36 3.70
N ALA A 179 10.49 -8.55 4.76
CA ALA A 179 10.87 -8.98 6.09
C ALA A 179 10.01 -10.16 6.58
N GLU A 180 8.68 -10.09 6.43
CA GLU A 180 7.77 -11.18 6.80
C GLU A 180 8.06 -12.48 6.00
N TRP A 181 8.40 -12.34 4.72
CA TRP A 181 8.78 -13.47 3.87
C TRP A 181 10.11 -14.08 4.31
N GLN A 182 11.15 -13.27 4.53
CA GLN A 182 12.49 -13.71 4.96
C GLN A 182 12.47 -14.37 6.36
N ASP A 183 11.66 -13.85 7.29
CA ASP A 183 11.50 -14.43 8.64
C ASP A 183 10.96 -15.86 8.60
N ARG A 184 10.11 -16.18 7.60
CA ARG A 184 9.59 -17.54 7.38
C ARG A 184 10.56 -18.46 6.64
N HIS A 185 11.47 -17.91 5.85
CA HIS A 185 12.51 -18.66 5.14
C HIS A 185 13.75 -18.92 5.98
N SER A 186 13.90 -18.20 7.09
CA SER A 186 15.03 -18.38 8.00
C SER A 186 14.89 -19.72 8.76
N PRO A 187 15.86 -20.66 8.63
CA PRO A 187 15.79 -21.99 9.24
C PRO A 187 15.86 -21.97 10.78
N THR A 188 16.03 -20.81 11.41
CA THR A 188 16.15 -20.63 12.86
C THR A 188 14.80 -20.44 13.57
N ASN A 189 13.69 -20.32 12.85
CA ASN A 189 12.40 -19.93 13.42
C ASN A 189 11.40 -21.09 13.64
N TYR A 190 11.89 -22.30 13.91
CA TYR A 190 11.05 -23.36 14.48
C TYR A 190 10.75 -23.18 15.99
N GLY A 191 11.11 -22.03 16.58
CA GLY A 191 11.08 -21.83 18.04
C GLY A 191 10.63 -20.48 18.58
N SER A 192 10.14 -19.53 17.78
CA SER A 192 9.70 -18.23 18.31
C SER A 192 8.31 -17.82 17.83
N SER A 193 7.35 -18.03 18.73
CA SER A 193 6.03 -17.41 18.76
C SER A 193 6.09 -15.91 18.40
N PRO A 194 5.06 -15.34 17.75
CA PRO A 194 5.08 -13.97 17.23
C PRO A 194 5.26 -12.96 18.37
N ARG A 195 6.35 -12.19 18.31
CA ARG A 195 6.41 -10.89 19.00
C ARG A 195 5.43 -9.96 18.28
N ILE A 196 4.19 -10.01 18.75
CA ILE A 196 3.29 -8.86 18.69
C ILE A 196 4.11 -7.65 19.14
N LEU A 197 4.26 -6.67 18.26
CA LEU A 197 4.81 -5.37 18.56
C LEU A 197 3.89 -4.71 19.60
N CYS A 198 4.09 -5.06 20.87
CA CYS A 198 3.60 -4.27 21.98
C CYS A 198 4.43 -2.99 22.03
N ASN A 199 3.71 -1.88 21.95
CA ASN A 199 4.14 -0.57 22.40
C ASN A 199 4.95 -0.66 23.71
N SER A 200 6.08 0.04 23.72
CA SER A 200 6.63 0.69 24.92
C SER A 200 6.94 2.12 24.46
N GLU A 201 6.14 3.13 24.79
CA GLU A 201 6.16 3.84 26.08
C GLU A 201 7.57 4.24 26.53
N HIS A 202 7.69 5.52 26.90
CA HIS A 202 8.83 6.29 27.43
C HIS A 202 9.64 7.04 26.35
N SER A 203 9.77 8.37 26.38
CA SER A 203 9.53 9.39 27.43
C SER A 203 9.22 10.76 26.82
#